data_AF-A0A3P6TEA1-F1
#
_entry.id   AF-A0A3P6TEA1-F1
#
_cell.length_a   1.000
_cell.length_b   1.000
_cell.length_c   1.000
_cell.angle_alpha   90.00
_cell.angle_beta   90.00
_cell.angle_gamma   90.00
#
_symmetry.space_group_name_H-M   'P 1'
#
loop_
_entity.id
_entity.type
_entity.pdbx_description
1 polymer ?
#
loop_
_entity_poly.entity_id
_entity_poly.type
_entity_poly.pdbx_seq_one_letter_code
_entity_poly.pdbx_strand_id
1 'polypeptide(L)'
;MTGVEDASTSEPTNVASLPASEIDARIGDPSLKSPEDAQKENELTEAQLSQIEEEKQTPLVGDRVPFEVVVMEYDPTESAEFYHKAKDLLATYSDVRIIRRDGNCFYRAVLVAQVELMLSDPAECTR
;
A
#
# COMPACT_ATOMS: atom_id res chain seq x y z
N MET A 1 3.05 53.17 34.28
CA MET A 1 4.09 54.16 33.91
C MET A 1 4.77 53.65 32.66
N THR A 2 4.83 54.52 31.64
CA THR A 2 5.68 54.50 30.43
C THR A 2 5.59 53.25 29.53
N GLY A 3 5.15 53.27 28.28
CA GLY A 3 5.02 54.35 27.30
C GLY A 3 5.71 53.92 26.00
N VAL A 4 4.91 53.72 24.94
CA VAL A 4 5.04 54.09 23.50
C VAL A 4 6.39 53.77 22.80
N GLU A 5 6.47 53.08 21.66
CA GLU A 5 6.25 53.51 20.25
C GLU A 5 6.73 52.34 19.34
N ASP A 6 6.46 52.19 18.04
CA ASP A 6 5.37 52.46 17.11
C ASP A 6 5.82 51.82 15.76
N ALA A 7 4.88 51.51 14.87
CA ALA A 7 5.03 51.31 13.42
C ALA A 7 5.93 50.17 12.85
N SER A 8 5.33 49.26 12.05
CA SER A 8 5.37 49.42 10.58
C SER A 8 4.53 48.35 9.88
N THR A 9 3.50 48.81 9.17
CA THR A 9 2.64 48.06 8.26
C THR A 9 3.32 47.97 6.90
N SER A 10 3.41 46.79 6.27
CA SER A 10 3.55 46.67 4.80
C SER A 10 3.18 45.26 4.28
N GLU A 11 1.98 45.22 3.70
CA GLU A 11 1.51 44.49 2.50
C GLU A 11 1.51 42.94 2.43
N PRO A 12 0.35 42.32 2.14
CA PRO A 12 0.28 40.94 1.68
C PRO A 12 0.74 40.84 0.22
N THR A 13 1.69 39.95 -0.04
CA THR A 13 2.16 39.60 -1.37
C THR A 13 0.98 39.23 -2.26
N ASN A 14 0.73 40.09 -3.24
CA ASN A 14 -0.26 39.95 -4.30
C ASN A 14 -0.04 38.62 -5.04
N VAL A 15 -0.90 37.64 -4.77
CA VAL A 15 -1.01 36.42 -5.58
C VAL A 15 -1.66 36.86 -6.89
N ALA A 16 -0.85 37.37 -7.81
CA ALA A 16 -1.30 37.62 -9.17
C ALA A 16 -1.68 36.26 -9.78
N SER A 17 -2.97 36.10 -10.03
CA SER A 17 -3.55 35.01 -10.81
C SER A 17 -2.81 34.92 -12.14
N LEU A 18 -1.99 33.88 -12.29
CA LEU A 18 -1.36 33.56 -13.57
C LEU A 18 -2.48 33.22 -14.58
N PRO A 19 -2.39 33.71 -15.82
CA PRO A 19 -3.39 33.41 -16.84
C PRO A 19 -3.44 31.91 -17.10
N ALA A 20 -4.65 31.36 -17.22
CA ALA A 20 -4.90 29.93 -17.42
C ALA A 20 -4.13 29.32 -18.61
N SER A 21 -3.66 30.15 -19.56
CA SER A 21 -2.84 29.75 -20.70
C SER A 21 -1.42 29.27 -20.36
N GLU A 22 -0.88 29.59 -19.18
CA GLU A 22 0.47 29.15 -18.79
C GLU A 22 0.49 27.82 -18.03
N ILE A 23 -0.66 27.38 -17.50
CA ILE A 23 -0.79 26.10 -16.79
C ILE A 23 -0.80 24.94 -17.80
N ASP A 24 -1.43 25.15 -18.95
CA ASP A 24 -1.58 24.15 -20.02
C ASP A 24 -0.26 23.84 -20.75
N ALA A 25 0.69 24.79 -20.76
CA ALA A 25 1.99 24.61 -21.42
C ALA A 25 2.97 23.70 -20.64
N ARG A 26 2.65 23.32 -19.40
CA ARG A 26 3.49 22.44 -18.57
C ARG A 26 3.08 20.98 -18.61
N ILE A 27 1.93 20.65 -19.20
CA ILE A 27 1.56 19.27 -19.50
C ILE A 27 2.24 18.93 -20.83
N GLY A 28 3.56 18.70 -20.76
CA GLY A 28 4.34 18.25 -21.90
C GLY A 28 3.69 16.99 -22.48
N ASP A 29 3.46 16.98 -23.79
CA ASP A 29 2.96 15.82 -24.53
C ASP A 29 3.85 14.60 -24.19
N PRO A 30 3.30 13.53 -23.57
CA PRO A 30 4.09 12.35 -23.22
C PRO A 30 4.71 11.66 -24.44
N SER A 31 4.30 12.03 -25.65
CA SER A 31 4.80 11.51 -26.94
C SER A 31 6.17 12.07 -27.37
N LEU A 32 6.73 13.09 -26.69
CA LEU A 32 8.01 13.73 -27.04
C LEU A 32 9.19 13.36 -26.12
N LYS A 33 9.14 12.23 -25.42
CA LYS A 33 10.29 11.73 -24.65
C LYS A 33 11.30 11.08 -25.59
N SER A 34 12.59 11.43 -25.45
CA SER A 34 13.63 10.71 -26.18
C SER A 34 13.67 9.25 -25.71
N PRO A 35 14.09 8.29 -26.56
CA PRO A 35 14.20 6.89 -26.16
C PRO A 35 15.17 6.69 -24.98
N GLU A 36 16.19 7.54 -24.86
CA GLU A 36 17.16 7.51 -23.75
C GLU A 36 16.52 7.95 -22.43
N ASP A 37 15.66 8.98 -22.45
CA ASP A 37 14.94 9.43 -21.26
C ASP A 37 13.93 8.37 -20.78
N ALA A 38 13.21 7.74 -21.72
CA ALA A 38 12.28 6.65 -21.41
C ALA A 38 13.00 5.43 -20.81
N GLN A 39 14.18 5.09 -21.33
CA GLN A 39 14.99 4.01 -20.76
C GLN A 39 15.44 4.32 -19.33
N LYS A 40 15.94 5.53 -19.09
CA LYS A 40 16.36 5.95 -17.75
C LYS A 40 15.20 5.96 -16.75
N GLU A 41 14.01 6.36 -17.18
CA GLU A 41 12.79 6.31 -16.35
C GLU A 41 12.39 4.87 -16.01
N ASN A 42 12.50 3.94 -16.96
CA ASN A 42 12.27 2.52 -16.72
C ASN A 42 13.28 1.96 -15.70
N GLU A 43 14.56 2.26 -15.85
CA GLU A 43 15.61 1.82 -14.92
C GLU A 43 15.36 2.34 -13.49
N LEU A 44 14.93 3.60 -13.35
CA LEU A 44 14.55 4.16 -12.05
C LEU A 44 13.32 3.47 -11.47
N THR A 45 12.34 3.14 -12.30
CA THR A 45 11.11 2.45 -11.89
C THR A 45 11.42 1.03 -11.41
N GLU A 46 12.23 0.29 -12.16
CA GLU A 46 12.68 -1.06 -11.80
C GLU A 46 13.47 -1.07 -10.49
N ALA A 47 14.38 -0.09 -10.30
CA ALA A 47 15.13 0.05 -9.06
C ALA A 47 14.21 0.33 -7.86
N GLN A 48 13.19 1.17 -8.02
CA GLN A 48 12.20 1.44 -6.97
C GLN A 48 11.37 0.19 -6.64
N LEU A 49 10.90 -0.54 -7.66
CA LEU A 49 10.14 -1.78 -7.46
C LEU A 49 10.96 -2.84 -6.73
N SER A 50 12.24 -2.99 -7.06
CA SER A 50 13.16 -3.91 -6.37
C SER A 50 13.32 -3.53 -4.90
N GLN A 51 13.51 -2.24 -4.59
CA GLN A 51 13.62 -1.76 -3.21
C GLN A 51 12.35 -2.05 -2.40
N ILE A 52 11.17 -1.78 -2.97
CA ILE A 52 9.88 -2.07 -2.32
C ILE A 52 9.71 -3.57 -2.07
N GLU A 53 10.20 -4.43 -2.97
CA GLU A 53 10.11 -5.89 -2.80
C GLU A 53 11.11 -6.40 -1.75
N GLU A 54 12.32 -5.84 -1.69
CA GLU A 54 13.32 -6.15 -0.65
C GLU A 54 12.87 -5.71 0.75
N GLU A 55 12.11 -4.63 0.87
CA GLU A 55 11.51 -4.17 2.12
C GLU A 55 10.43 -5.13 2.66
N LYS A 56 9.91 -6.05 1.84
CA LYS A 56 8.93 -7.06 2.29
C LYS A 56 9.61 -8.17 3.09
N GLN A 57 9.86 -7.89 4.36
CA GLN A 57 10.47 -8.82 5.33
C GLN A 57 9.58 -10.01 5.73
N THR A 58 8.35 -10.10 5.22
CA THR A 58 7.42 -11.20 5.55
C THR A 58 7.78 -12.47 4.77
N PRO A 59 7.70 -13.68 5.35
CA PRO A 59 7.92 -14.92 4.61
C PRO A 59 6.91 -15.07 3.46
N LEU A 60 7.25 -15.84 2.42
CA LEU A 60 6.33 -16.12 1.30
C LEU A 60 5.01 -16.72 1.80
N VAL A 61 5.12 -17.65 2.74
CA VAL A 61 4.02 -18.33 3.41
C VAL A 61 4.32 -18.26 4.91
N GLY A 62 3.54 -17.50 5.67
CA GLY A 62 3.66 -17.42 7.12
C GLY A 62 3.17 -18.68 7.81
N ASP A 63 3.39 -18.78 9.12
CA ASP A 63 2.87 -19.88 9.94
C ASP A 63 1.35 -19.80 10.11
N ARG A 64 0.74 -20.92 10.52
CA ARG A 64 -0.65 -20.94 10.94
C ARG A 64 -0.73 -20.34 12.34
N VAL A 65 -1.44 -19.23 12.46
CA VAL A 65 -1.56 -18.44 13.68
C VAL A 65 -3.04 -18.24 14.04
N PRO A 66 -3.37 -17.96 15.32
CA PRO A 66 -4.75 -17.69 15.72
C PRO A 66 -5.35 -16.51 14.95
N PHE A 67 -6.63 -16.58 14.58
CA PHE A 67 -7.27 -15.55 13.75
C PHE A 67 -7.34 -14.18 14.45
N GLU A 68 -7.22 -14.13 15.78
CA GLU A 68 -7.18 -12.91 16.59
C GLU A 68 -6.13 -11.91 16.10
N VAL A 69 -5.04 -12.37 15.48
CA VAL A 69 -4.02 -11.46 14.91
C VAL A 69 -4.60 -10.51 13.86
N VAL A 70 -5.64 -10.93 13.12
CA VAL A 70 -6.32 -10.08 12.12
C VAL A 70 -7.17 -9.02 12.81
N VAL A 71 -7.83 -9.36 13.92
CA VAL A 71 -8.59 -8.41 14.72
C VAL A 71 -7.67 -7.34 15.30
N MET A 72 -6.46 -7.72 15.71
CA MET A 72 -5.44 -6.81 16.24
C MET A 72 -4.81 -5.88 15.20
N GLU A 73 -4.99 -6.14 13.89
CA GLU A 73 -4.50 -5.26 12.81
C GLU A 73 -5.37 -4.00 12.66
N TYR A 74 -6.61 -4.02 13.19
CA TYR A 74 -7.56 -2.92 13.04
C TYR A 74 -7.81 -2.19 14.36
N ASP A 75 -7.68 -0.86 14.34
CA ASP A 75 -8.06 -0.01 15.47
C ASP A 75 -9.59 0.00 15.66
N PRO A 76 -10.10 -0.18 16.89
CA PRO A 76 -11.54 -0.21 17.17
C PRO A 76 -12.27 1.11 16.89
N THR A 77 -11.56 2.24 16.84
CA THR A 77 -12.11 3.58 16.69
C THR A 77 -11.86 4.13 15.28
N GLU A 78 -10.61 4.11 14.81
CA GLU A 78 -10.22 4.65 13.50
C GLU A 78 -10.66 3.75 12.34
N SER A 79 -10.76 2.44 12.57
CA SER A 79 -11.14 1.44 11.57
C SER A 79 -12.24 0.51 12.06
N ALA A 80 -13.24 1.09 12.74
CA ALA A 80 -14.31 0.35 13.42
C ALA A 80 -15.00 -0.69 12.51
N GLU A 81 -15.30 -0.36 11.24
CA GLU A 81 -15.99 -1.29 10.34
C GLU A 81 -15.18 -2.58 10.09
N PHE A 82 -13.88 -2.45 9.81
CA PHE A 82 -12.99 -3.61 9.61
C PHE A 82 -12.79 -4.39 10.90
N TYR A 83 -12.66 -3.70 12.03
CA TYR A 83 -12.55 -4.33 13.34
C TYR A 83 -13.77 -5.21 13.66
N HIS A 84 -14.99 -4.71 13.43
CA HIS A 84 -16.22 -5.48 13.65
C HIS A 84 -16.31 -6.67 12.69
N LYS A 85 -15.93 -6.50 11.41
CA LYS A 85 -15.91 -7.61 10.44
C LYS A 85 -14.87 -8.68 10.79
N ALA A 86 -13.69 -8.28 11.24
CA ALA A 86 -12.68 -9.23 11.72
C ALA A 86 -13.20 -10.01 12.94
N LYS A 87 -13.91 -9.35 13.86
CA LYS A 87 -14.59 -10.02 14.99
C LYS A 87 -15.68 -11.00 14.55
N ASP A 88 -16.49 -10.65 13.56
CA ASP A 88 -17.50 -11.57 13.01
C ASP A 88 -16.84 -12.83 12.44
N LEU A 89 -15.73 -12.67 11.70
CA LEU A 89 -14.98 -13.79 11.12
C LEU A 89 -14.31 -14.67 12.17
N LEU A 90 -13.84 -14.09 13.27
CA LEU A 90 -13.25 -14.83 14.40
C LEU A 90 -14.23 -15.86 14.99
N ALA A 91 -15.55 -15.63 14.90
CA ALA A 91 -16.55 -16.60 15.34
C ALA A 91 -16.62 -17.85 14.44
N THR A 92 -16.09 -17.79 13.22
CA THR A 92 -16.15 -18.86 12.22
C THR A 92 -14.80 -19.54 12.00
N TYR A 93 -13.70 -18.78 12.01
CA TYR A 93 -12.37 -19.26 11.69
C TYR A 93 -11.46 -19.16 12.90
N SER A 94 -10.85 -20.29 13.29
CA SER A 94 -9.93 -20.36 14.43
C SER A 94 -8.54 -19.82 14.12
N ASP A 95 -8.07 -20.07 12.90
CA ASP A 95 -6.70 -19.78 12.50
C ASP A 95 -6.65 -19.12 11.13
N VAL A 96 -5.55 -18.42 10.86
CA VAL A 96 -5.23 -17.82 9.57
C VAL A 96 -3.77 -18.11 9.22
N ARG A 97 -3.47 -18.11 7.93
CA ARG A 97 -2.11 -18.14 7.41
C ARG A 97 -1.87 -16.90 6.55
N ILE A 98 -0.88 -16.10 6.91
CA ILE A 98 -0.58 -14.85 6.19
C ILE A 98 0.33 -15.14 4.99
N ILE A 99 -0.09 -14.71 3.81
CA ILE A 99 0.65 -14.85 2.55
C ILE A 99 1.28 -13.52 2.17
N ARG A 100 2.54 -13.53 1.69
CA ARG A 100 3.24 -12.31 1.26
C ARG A 100 2.43 -11.55 0.21
N ARG A 101 2.33 -10.22 0.39
CA ARG A 101 1.62 -9.29 -0.52
C ARG A 101 2.53 -8.89 -1.70
N ASP A 102 2.84 -9.82 -2.61
CA ASP A 102 3.81 -9.68 -3.73
C ASP A 102 3.17 -9.81 -5.12
N GLY A 103 1.85 -9.69 -5.25
CA GLY A 103 1.12 -9.89 -6.51
C GLY A 103 0.88 -11.36 -6.86
N ASN A 104 1.62 -12.29 -6.26
CA ASN A 104 1.42 -13.74 -6.40
C ASN A 104 0.59 -14.34 -5.25
N CYS A 105 0.07 -13.50 -4.36
CA CYS A 105 -0.60 -13.92 -3.13
C CYS A 105 -1.79 -14.86 -3.36
N PHE A 106 -2.61 -14.61 -4.38
CA PHE A 106 -3.76 -15.46 -4.72
C PHE A 106 -3.32 -16.88 -5.11
N TYR A 107 -2.40 -16.99 -6.08
CA TYR A 107 -1.89 -18.29 -6.54
C TYR A 107 -1.21 -19.06 -5.40
N ARG A 108 -0.44 -18.34 -4.57
CA ARG A 108 0.24 -18.94 -3.43
C ARG A 108 -0.74 -19.43 -2.37
N ALA A 109 -1.78 -18.67 -2.05
CA ALA A 109 -2.82 -19.07 -1.09
C ALA A 109 -3.55 -20.33 -1.55
N VAL A 110 -3.97 -20.38 -2.82
CA VAL A 110 -4.66 -21.55 -3.40
C VAL A 110 -3.76 -22.77 -3.40
N LEU A 111 -2.51 -22.64 -3.85
CA LEU A 111 -1.56 -23.74 -3.88
C LEU A 111 -1.30 -24.32 -2.47
N VAL A 112 -1.06 -23.44 -1.49
CA VAL A 112 -0.80 -23.86 -0.10
C VAL A 112 -2.00 -24.61 0.46
N ALA A 113 -3.20 -24.06 0.33
CA ALA A 113 -4.42 -24.70 0.83
C ALA A 113 -4.66 -26.07 0.16
N GLN A 114 -4.45 -26.18 -1.15
CA GLN A 114 -4.61 -27.44 -1.87
C GLN A 114 -3.57 -28.49 -1.43
N VAL A 115 -2.31 -28.08 -1.24
CA VAL A 115 -1.25 -28.99 -0.75
C VAL A 115 -1.53 -29.44 0.68
N GLU A 116 -1.96 -28.54 1.57
CA GLU A 116 -2.36 -28.90 2.94
C GLU A 116 -3.52 -29.91 2.95
N LEU A 117 -4.48 -29.76 2.03
CA LEU A 117 -5.58 -30.72 1.87
C LEU A 117 -5.08 -32.10 1.41
N MET A 118 -4.23 -32.15 0.38
CA MET A 118 -3.65 -33.41 -0.12
C MET A 118 -2.78 -34.13 0.93
N LEU A 119 -2.09 -33.37 1.79
CA LEU A 119 -1.30 -33.92 2.88
C LEU A 119 -2.16 -34.48 4.02
N SER A 120 -3.36 -33.93 4.20
CA SER A 120 -4.30 -34.34 5.25
C SER A 120 -5.24 -35.45 4.81
N ASP A 121 -5.54 -35.52 3.51
CA ASP A 121 -6.41 -36.52 2.89
C ASP A 121 -5.73 -37.21 1.69
N PRO A 122 -5.29 -38.47 1.82
CA PRO A 122 -4.69 -39.22 0.73
C PRO A 122 -5.57 -39.37 -0.51
N ALA A 123 -6.90 -39.31 -0.38
CA ALA A 123 -7.80 -39.39 -1.52
C ALA A 123 -7.70 -38.15 -2.42
N GLU A 124 -7.56 -36.96 -1.81
CA GLU A 124 -7.38 -35.69 -2.53
C GLU A 124 -6.06 -35.64 -3.30
N CYS A 125 -5.05 -36.41 -2.90
CA CYS A 125 -3.78 -36.50 -3.62
C CYS A 125 -3.90 -37.21 -4.99
N THR A 126 -4.98 -37.97 -5.20
CA THR A 126 -5.21 -38.76 -6.43
C THR A 126 -6.32 -38.21 -7.33
N ARG A 127 -6.95 -37.11 -6.92
CA ARG A 127 -8.08 -36.48 -7.61
C ARG A 127 -7.63 -35.61 -8.78
#